data_AF-A0A8T3A397-F1
#
_entry.id   AF-A0A8T3A397-F1
#
_cell.length_a   1.000
_cell.length_b   1.000
_cell.length_c   1.000
_cell.angle_alpha   90.00
_cell.angle_beta   90.00
_cell.angle_gamma   90.00
#
_symmetry.space_group_name_H-M   'P 1'
#
loop_
_entity.id
_entity.type
_entity.pdbx_description
1 polymer ?
#
loop_
_entity_poly.entity_id
_entity_poly.type
_entity_poly.pdbx_seq_one_letter_code
_entity_poly.pdbx_strand_id
1 'polypeptide(L)'
;MPPGTRVHIEVNENNVPRNISESVILGSYLGVIARDHVLAPLSFPDWRNKGLEPFKKKMLAEVESKFAFPGHIHHLILQSLGVQWRNHKTNLKAEHWDCRPIEKIMESIPSGVDATQWCHLVTQWSQPKDKERAIINATNAKK
;
A
#
# COMPACT_ATOMS: atom_id res chain seq x y z
N MET A 1 -11.05 -11.67 16.69
CA MET A 1 -10.73 -11.11 18.02
C MET A 1 -12.01 -10.59 18.66
N PRO A 2 -12.20 -10.76 19.97
CA PRO A 2 -13.31 -10.14 20.69
C PRO A 2 -13.27 -8.62 20.55
N PRO A 3 -14.43 -7.93 20.58
CA PRO A 3 -14.47 -6.47 20.64
C PRO A 3 -13.68 -5.95 21.84
N GLY A 4 -12.74 -5.04 21.63
CA GLY A 4 -11.97 -4.38 22.69
C GLY A 4 -10.59 -5.00 23.01
N THR A 5 -10.22 -6.15 22.46
CA THR A 5 -8.87 -6.71 22.63
C THR A 5 -7.94 -6.23 21.51
N ARG A 6 -6.82 -5.58 21.88
CA ARG A 6 -5.75 -5.19 20.95
C ARG A 6 -4.55 -6.13 21.09
N VAL A 7 -3.87 -6.41 19.99
CA VAL A 7 -2.57 -7.11 20.01
C VAL A 7 -1.49 -6.12 20.43
N HIS A 8 -0.76 -6.44 21.50
CA HIS A 8 0.34 -5.62 21.97
C HIS A 8 1.61 -5.92 21.17
N ILE A 9 2.19 -4.88 20.56
CA ILE A 9 3.46 -4.95 19.84
C ILE A 9 4.52 -4.28 20.70
N GLU A 10 5.32 -5.11 21.36
CA GLU A 10 6.50 -4.64 22.09
C GLU A 10 7.68 -4.49 21.14
N VAL A 11 8.42 -3.39 21.27
CA VAL A 11 9.63 -3.13 20.48
C VAL A 11 10.84 -2.98 21.41
N ASN A 12 12.02 -3.36 20.91
CA ASN A 12 13.29 -3.13 21.59
C ASN A 12 13.82 -1.71 21.35
N GLU A 13 15.01 -1.39 21.87
CA GLU A 13 15.67 -0.09 21.74
C GLU A 13 15.94 0.34 20.29
N ASN A 14 15.97 -0.62 19.35
CA ASN A 14 16.13 -0.39 17.92
C ASN A 14 14.79 -0.31 17.18
N ASN A 15 13.67 -0.19 17.91
CA ASN A 15 12.30 -0.18 17.37
C ASN A 15 11.90 -1.49 16.64
N VAL A 16 12.58 -2.59 16.90
CA VAL A 16 12.29 -3.91 16.29
C VAL A 16 11.32 -4.67 17.19
N PRO A 17 10.24 -5.28 16.65
CA PRO A 17 9.34 -6.12 17.43
C PRO A 17 10.07 -7.24 18.16
N ARG A 18 9.81 -7.40 19.47
CA ARG A 18 10.45 -8.43 20.31
C ARG A 18 9.89 -9.82 20.04
N ASN A 19 8.61 -9.91 19.68
CA ASN A 19 7.95 -11.18 19.39
C ASN A 19 7.57 -11.27 17.90
N ILE A 20 8.00 -12.38 17.30
CA ILE A 20 7.86 -12.66 15.87
C ILE A 20 6.39 -12.89 15.51
N SER A 21 5.62 -13.57 16.37
CA SER A 21 4.25 -13.96 16.05
C SER A 21 3.34 -12.74 15.88
N GLU A 22 3.35 -11.78 16.80
CA GLU A 22 2.55 -10.56 16.70
C GLU A 22 3.07 -9.64 15.59
N SER A 23 4.39 -9.63 15.33
CA SER A 23 4.99 -8.92 14.21
C SER A 23 4.47 -9.43 12.86
N VAL A 24 4.37 -10.75 12.68
CA VAL A 24 3.80 -11.38 11.48
C VAL A 24 2.32 -11.06 11.33
N ILE A 25 1.55 -11.08 12.43
CA ILE A 25 0.12 -10.72 12.42
C ILE A 25 -0.06 -9.25 12.03
N LEU A 26 0.74 -8.35 12.61
CA LEU A 26 0.74 -6.93 12.26
C LEU A 26 1.07 -6.76 10.77
N GLY A 27 2.19 -7.32 10.30
CA GLY A 27 2.60 -7.22 8.90
C GLY A 27 1.52 -7.69 7.92
N SER A 28 0.86 -8.81 8.23
CA SER A 28 -0.26 -9.34 7.44
C SER A 28 -1.45 -8.37 7.43
N TYR A 29 -1.80 -7.78 8.58
CA TYR A 29 -2.88 -6.81 8.68
C TYR A 29 -2.58 -5.50 7.93
N LEU A 30 -1.34 -5.00 8.00
CA LEU A 30 -0.92 -3.84 7.21
C LEU A 30 -1.09 -4.10 5.71
N GLY A 31 -0.81 -5.33 5.25
CA GLY A 31 -1.06 -5.75 3.87
C GLY A 31 -2.55 -5.81 3.49
N VAL A 32 -3.46 -6.05 4.44
CA VAL A 32 -4.91 -5.94 4.21
C VAL A 32 -5.30 -4.47 4.04
N ILE A 33 -4.92 -3.60 4.97
CA ILE A 33 -5.22 -2.17 4.91
C ILE A 33 -4.67 -1.53 3.62
N ALA A 34 -3.45 -1.87 3.23
CA ALA A 34 -2.81 -1.32 2.04
C ALA A 34 -3.49 -1.72 0.72
N ARG A 35 -4.40 -2.70 0.73
CA ARG A 35 -5.20 -3.16 -0.40
C ARG A 35 -6.67 -2.73 -0.33
N ASP A 36 -7.09 -2.11 0.77
CA ASP A 36 -8.45 -1.59 0.92
C ASP A 36 -8.60 -0.31 0.08
N HIS A 37 -9.53 -0.33 -0.89
CA HIS A 37 -9.70 0.81 -1.81
C HIS A 37 -10.26 2.08 -1.13
N VAL A 38 -10.89 1.97 0.03
CA VAL A 38 -11.41 3.11 0.80
C VAL A 38 -10.28 3.74 1.63
N LEU A 39 -9.47 2.92 2.29
CA LEU A 39 -8.39 3.37 3.17
C LEU A 39 -7.12 3.73 2.39
N ALA A 40 -6.81 3.00 1.32
CA ALA A 40 -5.55 3.08 0.59
C ALA A 40 -5.78 3.32 -0.92
N PRO A 41 -6.32 4.49 -1.31
CA PRO A 41 -6.73 4.76 -2.68
C PRO A 41 -5.55 4.68 -3.67
N LEU A 42 -5.77 4.02 -4.81
CA LEU A 42 -4.75 3.75 -5.82
C LEU A 42 -4.55 4.90 -6.81
N SER A 43 -5.51 5.83 -6.91
CA SER A 43 -5.49 6.95 -7.85
C SER A 43 -4.36 7.96 -7.61
N PHE A 44 -3.76 7.96 -6.42
CA PHE A 44 -2.60 8.81 -6.13
C PHE A 44 -1.34 8.24 -6.78
N PRO A 45 -0.51 9.07 -7.44
CA PRO A 45 0.67 8.59 -8.14
C PRO A 45 1.80 8.15 -7.20
N ASP A 46 1.93 8.78 -6.02
CA ASP A 46 3.04 8.60 -5.09
C ASP A 46 2.54 8.63 -3.65
N TRP A 47 3.12 7.78 -2.79
CA TRP A 47 2.85 7.74 -1.35
C TRP A 47 3.13 9.08 -0.66
N ARG A 48 4.10 9.86 -1.15
CA ARG A 48 4.49 11.17 -0.63
C ARG A 48 3.53 12.29 -1.02
N ASN A 49 2.48 12.00 -1.81
CA ASN A 49 1.49 12.99 -2.20
C ASN A 49 0.76 13.54 -0.96
N LYS A 50 0.73 14.87 -0.80
CA LYS A 50 0.09 15.55 0.34
C LYS A 50 -1.42 15.27 0.45
N GLY A 51 -2.09 15.00 -0.68
CA GLY A 51 -3.50 14.60 -0.70
C GLY A 51 -3.77 13.24 -0.06
N LEU A 52 -2.73 12.42 0.14
CA LEU A 52 -2.85 11.11 0.78
C LEU A 52 -2.78 11.20 2.32
N GLU A 53 -2.40 12.34 2.89
CA GLU A 53 -2.24 12.50 4.35
C GLU A 53 -3.51 12.17 5.16
N PRO A 54 -4.74 12.56 4.74
CA PRO A 54 -5.96 12.15 5.44
C PRO A 54 -6.15 10.63 5.45
N PHE A 55 -5.78 9.95 4.36
CA PHE A 55 -5.87 8.50 4.24
C PHE A 55 -4.84 7.80 5.12
N LYS A 56 -3.60 8.32 5.18
CA LYS A 56 -2.56 7.82 6.09
C LYS A 56 -2.99 7.89 7.55
N LYS A 57 -3.62 8.99 7.96
CA LYS A 57 -4.19 9.13 9.31
C LYS A 57 -5.28 8.11 9.58
N LYS A 58 -6.19 7.90 8.62
CA LYS A 58 -7.25 6.87 8.73
C LYS A 58 -6.68 5.46 8.80
N MET A 59 -5.70 5.13 7.95
CA MET A 59 -4.99 3.85 7.98
C MET A 59 -4.32 3.61 9.33
N LEU A 60 -3.59 4.61 9.86
CA LEU A 60 -2.93 4.49 11.17
C LEU A 60 -3.95 4.26 12.29
N ALA A 61 -5.05 5.02 12.31
CA ALA A 61 -6.12 4.83 13.29
C ALA A 61 -6.78 3.44 13.19
N GLU A 62 -6.94 2.92 11.97
CA GLU A 62 -7.45 1.55 11.76
C GLU A 62 -6.49 0.50 12.33
N VAL A 63 -5.17 0.67 12.16
CA VAL A 63 -4.17 -0.20 12.79
C VAL A 63 -4.25 -0.09 14.32
N GLU A 64 -4.30 1.13 14.87
CA GLU A 64 -4.40 1.37 16.31
C GLU A 64 -5.70 0.82 16.93
N SER A 65 -6.74 0.61 16.11
CA SER A 65 -7.99 -0.02 16.57
C SER A 65 -7.80 -1.50 16.94
N LYS A 66 -6.83 -2.19 16.30
CA LYS A 66 -6.55 -3.63 16.47
C LYS A 66 -5.24 -3.91 17.19
N PHE A 67 -4.29 -2.98 17.16
CA PHE A 67 -2.95 -3.13 17.70
C PHE A 67 -2.62 -1.99 18.66
N ALA A 68 -1.88 -2.31 19.73
CA ALA A 68 -1.31 -1.35 20.64
C ALA A 68 0.20 -1.36 20.46
N PHE A 69 0.79 -0.21 20.13
CA PHE A 69 2.24 -0.04 19.97
C PHE A 69 2.68 1.33 20.49
N PRO A 70 3.98 1.52 20.78
CA PRO A 70 4.48 2.81 21.23
C PRO A 70 4.33 3.92 20.17
N GLY A 71 3.97 5.12 20.61
CA GLY A 71 3.76 6.28 19.73
C GLY A 71 4.95 6.60 18.81
N HIS A 72 6.18 6.38 19.28
CA HIS A 72 7.39 6.71 18.53
C HIS A 72 7.57 5.84 17.26
N ILE A 73 6.93 4.65 17.16
CA ILE A 73 7.03 3.80 15.97
C ILE A 73 5.98 4.09 14.89
N HIS A 74 5.11 5.09 15.07
CA HIS A 74 4.06 5.44 14.09
C HIS A 74 4.62 5.68 12.69
N HIS A 75 5.78 6.33 12.61
CA HIS A 75 6.46 6.59 11.35
C HIS A 75 6.89 5.31 10.63
N LEU A 76 7.30 4.26 11.37
CA LEU A 76 7.66 2.95 10.82
C LEU A 76 6.43 2.21 10.31
N ILE A 77 5.30 2.28 11.03
CA ILE A 77 4.02 1.70 10.58
C ILE A 77 3.58 2.35 9.26
N LEU A 78 3.62 3.69 9.18
CA LEU A 78 3.30 4.42 7.95
C LEU A 78 4.28 4.12 6.81
N GLN A 79 5.56 3.93 7.10
CA GLN A 79 6.55 3.51 6.10
C GLN A 79 6.24 2.11 5.56
N SER A 80 5.90 1.16 6.44
CA SER A 80 5.51 -0.20 6.08
C SER A 80 4.24 -0.21 5.22
N LEU A 81 3.20 0.52 5.62
CA LEU A 81 1.98 0.72 4.80
C LEU A 81 2.32 1.28 3.42
N GLY A 82 3.21 2.28 3.35
CA GLY A 82 3.64 2.85 2.07
C GLY A 82 4.45 1.90 1.19
N VAL A 83 5.18 0.93 1.77
CA VAL A 83 5.81 -0.16 1.01
C VAL A 83 4.74 -1.11 0.47
N GLN A 84 3.83 -1.58 1.34
CA GLN A 84 2.78 -2.52 0.95
C GLN A 84 1.85 -1.94 -0.12
N TRP A 85 1.47 -0.67 0.00
CA TRP A 85 0.63 0.03 -0.99
C TRP A 85 1.33 0.15 -2.35
N ARG A 86 2.63 0.48 -2.38
CA ARG A 86 3.41 0.50 -3.62
C ARG A 86 3.55 -0.89 -4.23
N ASN A 87 3.83 -1.90 -3.40
CA ASN A 87 3.91 -3.29 -3.86
C ASN A 87 2.60 -3.74 -4.47
N HIS A 88 1.46 -3.40 -3.86
CA HIS A 88 0.16 -3.71 -4.43
C HIS A 88 -0.04 -3.10 -5.83
N LYS A 89 0.28 -1.81 -6.01
CA LYS A 89 0.24 -1.15 -7.33
C LYS A 89 1.17 -1.82 -8.35
N THR A 90 2.38 -2.20 -7.92
CA THR A 90 3.35 -2.91 -8.77
C THR A 90 2.82 -4.27 -9.19
N ASN A 91 2.24 -5.05 -8.27
CA ASN A 91 1.67 -6.36 -8.56
C ASN A 91 0.50 -6.24 -9.54
N LEU A 92 -0.42 -5.30 -9.31
CA LEU A 92 -1.51 -5.01 -10.24
C LEU A 92 -1.00 -4.70 -11.65
N LYS A 93 0.08 -3.90 -11.75
CA LYS A 93 0.68 -3.60 -13.04
C LYS A 93 1.28 -4.86 -13.67
N ALA A 94 2.03 -5.65 -12.91
CA ALA A 94 2.67 -6.87 -13.41
C ALA A 94 1.65 -7.91 -13.91
N GLU A 95 0.49 -8.01 -13.25
CA GLU A 95 -0.55 -9.00 -13.56
C GLU A 95 -1.47 -8.56 -14.73
N HIS A 96 -1.68 -7.26 -14.91
CA HIS A 96 -2.74 -6.76 -15.81
C HIS A 96 -2.29 -5.78 -16.90
N TRP A 97 -1.05 -5.25 -16.83
CA TRP A 97 -0.52 -4.37 -17.86
C TRP A 97 0.14 -5.19 -18.98
N ASP A 98 -0.63 -5.48 -20.03
CA ASP A 98 -0.23 -6.31 -21.16
C ASP A 98 -0.43 -5.61 -22.51
N CYS A 99 -0.31 -6.35 -23.62
CA CYS A 99 -0.39 -5.82 -24.99
C CYS A 99 -1.81 -5.52 -25.48
N ARG A 100 -2.85 -5.76 -24.67
CA ARG A 100 -4.23 -5.45 -25.06
C ARG A 100 -4.44 -3.93 -25.17
N PRO A 101 -5.46 -3.47 -25.93
CA PRO A 101 -5.88 -2.08 -25.92
C PRO A 101 -6.19 -1.60 -24.49
N ILE A 102 -5.91 -0.33 -24.21
CA ILE A 102 -6.08 0.27 -22.88
C ILE A 102 -7.53 0.11 -22.39
N GLU A 103 -8.49 0.26 -23.30
CA GLU A 103 -9.92 0.12 -23.03
C GLU A 103 -10.26 -1.29 -22.52
N LYS A 104 -9.63 -2.32 -23.10
CA LYS A 104 -9.82 -3.71 -22.67
C LYS A 104 -9.18 -4.00 -21.32
N ILE A 105 -8.08 -3.34 -20.99
CA ILE A 105 -7.46 -3.41 -19.67
C ILE A 105 -8.37 -2.73 -18.64
N MET A 106 -8.95 -1.57 -18.96
CA MET A 106 -9.90 -0.86 -18.09
C MET A 106 -11.18 -1.65 -17.81
N GLU A 107 -11.69 -2.38 -18.80
CA GLU A 107 -12.86 -3.27 -18.64
C GLU A 107 -12.55 -4.50 -17.76
N SER A 108 -11.29 -4.91 -17.66
CA SER A 108 -10.83 -6.09 -16.90
C SER A 108 -10.49 -5.73 -15.44
N ILE A 109 -11.49 -5.32 -14.66
CA ILE A 109 -11.29 -4.85 -13.28
C ILE A 109 -10.85 -6.01 -12.36
N PRO A 110 -9.70 -5.91 -11.68
CA PRO A 110 -9.25 -6.93 -10.74
C PRO A 110 -10.15 -7.04 -9.51
N SER A 111 -10.29 -8.25 -8.96
CA SER A 111 -11.11 -8.49 -7.76
C SER A 111 -10.63 -7.64 -6.58
N GLY A 112 -11.57 -7.00 -5.88
CA GLY A 112 -11.29 -6.16 -4.71
C GLY A 112 -10.81 -4.74 -5.03
N VAL A 113 -10.64 -4.38 -6.30
CA VAL A 113 -10.25 -3.04 -6.74
C VAL A 113 -11.49 -2.25 -7.17
N ASP A 114 -11.56 -0.98 -6.77
CA ASP A 114 -12.60 -0.06 -7.24
C ASP A 114 -12.44 0.27 -8.73
N ALA A 115 -13.54 0.25 -9.49
CA ALA A 115 -13.55 0.46 -10.94
C ALA A 115 -13.01 1.84 -11.34
N THR A 116 -13.36 2.89 -10.59
CA THR A 116 -12.92 4.26 -10.89
C THR A 116 -11.44 4.41 -10.61
N GLN A 117 -10.97 3.88 -9.49
CA GLN A 117 -9.55 3.86 -9.15
C GLN A 117 -8.73 3.04 -10.16
N TRP A 118 -9.26 1.92 -10.63
CA TRP A 118 -8.66 1.10 -11.67
C TRP A 118 -8.46 1.89 -12.97
N CYS A 119 -9.52 2.53 -13.48
CA CYS A 119 -9.43 3.35 -14.70
C CYS A 119 -8.40 4.47 -14.56
N HIS A 120 -8.36 5.15 -13.41
CA HIS A 120 -7.31 6.15 -13.15
C HIS A 120 -5.91 5.56 -13.16
N LEU A 121 -5.72 4.40 -12.53
CA LEU A 121 -4.42 3.75 -12.45
C LEU A 121 -3.91 3.30 -13.83
N VAL A 122 -4.77 2.69 -14.65
CA VAL A 122 -4.45 2.29 -16.02
C VAL A 122 -4.16 3.52 -16.89
N THR A 123 -4.94 4.60 -16.75
CA THR A 123 -4.69 5.87 -17.44
C THR A 123 -3.33 6.47 -17.07
N GLN A 124 -2.92 6.36 -15.80
CA GLN A 124 -1.59 6.81 -15.37
C GLN A 124 -0.48 5.99 -16.03
N TRP A 125 -0.62 4.66 -16.09
CA TRP A 125 0.40 3.79 -16.70
C TRP A 125 0.63 4.05 -18.19
N SER A 126 -0.37 4.53 -18.91
CA SER A 126 -0.25 4.85 -20.33
C SER A 126 0.50 6.17 -20.61
N GLN A 127 0.66 7.04 -19.60
CA GLN A 127 1.30 8.34 -19.76
C GLN A 127 2.81 8.21 -20.07
N PRO A 128 3.37 9.06 -20.95
CA PRO A 128 4.80 9.04 -21.28
C PRO A 128 5.71 9.12 -20.06
N LYS A 129 5.35 9.96 -19.09
CA LYS A 129 6.10 10.16 -17.84
C LYS A 129 6.28 8.87 -17.04
N ASP A 130 5.26 8.01 -16.98
CA ASP A 130 5.35 6.75 -16.25
C ASP A 130 6.14 5.69 -17.04
N LYS A 131 6.14 5.77 -18.38
CA LYS A 131 7.03 4.96 -19.23
C LYS A 131 8.50 5.35 -19.02
N GLU A 132 8.81 6.65 -19.01
CA GLU A 132 10.16 7.16 -18.74
C GLU A 132 10.67 6.75 -17.36
N ARG A 133 9.83 6.90 -16.32
CA ARG A 133 10.15 6.45 -14.96
C ARG A 133 10.45 4.96 -14.90
N ALA A 134 9.68 4.13 -15.60
CA ALA A 134 9.92 2.70 -15.65
C ALA A 134 11.29 2.37 -16.28
N ILE A 135 11.69 3.08 -17.35
CA ILE A 135 12.99 2.93 -18.00
C ILE A 135 14.14 3.34 -17.06
N ILE A 136 14.02 4.47 -16.38
CA ILE A 136 15.01 4.95 -15.40
C ILE A 136 15.16 3.94 -14.26
N ASN A 137 14.05 3.47 -13.69
CA ASN A 137 14.06 2.50 -12.60
C ASN A 137 14.69 1.18 -13.02
N ALA A 138 14.38 0.67 -14.22
CA ALA A 138 14.98 -0.54 -14.77
C ALA A 138 16.49 -0.39 -15.01
N THR A 139 16.96 0.83 -15.32
CA THR A 139 18.39 1.13 -15.48
C THR A 139 19.10 1.17 -14.13
N ASN A 140 18.48 1.79 -13.12
CA ASN A 140 19.04 1.85 -11.77
C ASN A 140 19.10 0.48 -11.08
N ALA A 141 18.14 -0.41 -11.33
CA ALA A 141 18.13 -1.77 -10.76
C ALA A 141 19.25 -2.69 -11.31
N LYS A 142 19.92 -2.28 -12.39
CA LYS A 142 21.06 -3.02 -12.98
C LYS A 142 22.43 -2.53 -12.48
N LYS A 143 22.45 -1.48 -11.65
CA LYS A 143 23.65 -0.99 -10.95
C LYS A 143 23.71 -1.59 -9.55
#